data_AF-A0A5M4AIR7-F1
#
_entry.id   AF-A0A5M4AIR7-F1
#
_cell.length_a   1.000
_cell.length_b   1.000
_cell.length_c   1.000
_cell.angle_alpha   90.00
_cell.angle_beta   90.00
_cell.angle_gamma   90.00
#
_symmetry.space_group_name_H-M   'P 1'
#
loop_
_entity.id
_entity.type
_entity.pdbx_description
1 polymer ?
#
loop_
_entity_poly.entity_id
_entity_poly.type
_entity_poly.pdbx_seq_one_letter_code
_entity_poly.pdbx_strand_id
1 'polypeptide(L)'
;MNDIDNILAQSGFSREEIIRLLSLEGEAKMNLFRKAAEVKAEHTGHEVYFRGLVEFQTYAIKNCYYCGIRKDNDGVHRYNLSDEDILTAAVLPGRIATVRWCYNREN
;
A
#
# COMPACT_ATOMS: atom_id res chain seq x y z
N MET A 1 15.64 -29.10 12.81
CA MET A 1 14.99 -28.10 11.95
C MET A 1 13.70 -27.72 12.64
N ASN A 2 13.54 -26.45 13.05
CA ASN A 2 12.28 -26.05 13.69
C ASN A 2 11.17 -26.11 12.64
N ASP A 3 9.96 -26.41 13.09
CA ASP A 3 8.75 -26.47 12.25
C ASP A 3 8.56 -25.21 11.40
N ILE A 4 8.96 -24.04 11.93
CA ILE A 4 8.94 -22.76 11.22
C ILE A 4 9.93 -22.70 10.06
N ASP A 5 11.12 -23.31 10.16
CA ASP A 5 12.12 -23.28 9.09
C ASP A 5 11.62 -24.05 7.87
N ASN A 6 10.88 -25.14 8.09
CA ASN A 6 10.22 -25.89 7.02
C ASN A 6 9.13 -25.07 6.35
N ILE A 7 8.31 -24.37 7.15
CA ILE A 7 7.28 -23.47 6.64
C ILE A 7 7.91 -22.34 5.82
N LEU A 8 9.04 -21.77 6.24
CA LEU A 8 9.71 -20.69 5.51
C LEU A 8 10.41 -21.14 4.22
N ALA A 9 10.67 -22.44 4.04
CA ALA A 9 11.37 -22.97 2.87
C ALA A 9 10.47 -23.25 1.65
N GLN A 10 9.15 -23.34 1.85
CA GLN A 10 8.18 -23.60 0.79
C GLN A 10 7.69 -22.32 0.10
N SER A 11 7.03 -22.48 -1.04
CA SER A 11 6.48 -21.40 -1.85
C SER A 11 4.97 -21.19 -1.69
N GLY A 12 4.26 -22.16 -1.13
CA GLY A 12 2.82 -22.11 -0.84
C GLY A 12 2.55 -22.31 0.65
N PHE A 13 1.46 -21.72 1.15
CA PHE A 13 1.11 -21.77 2.57
C PHE A 13 -0.38 -22.08 2.73
N SER A 14 -0.69 -23.02 3.63
CA SER A 14 -2.03 -23.25 4.14
C SER A 14 -2.49 -22.09 5.04
N ARG A 15 -3.78 -22.05 5.34
CA ARG A 15 -4.37 -21.04 6.23
C ARG A 15 -3.75 -21.11 7.63
N GLU A 16 -3.55 -22.32 8.15
CA GLU A 16 -3.02 -22.59 9.47
C GLU A 16 -1.56 -22.13 9.59
N GLU A 17 -0.76 -22.34 8.54
CA GLU A 17 0.62 -21.85 8.46
C GLU A 17 0.68 -20.32 8.40
N ILE A 18 -0.19 -19.67 7.60
CA ILE A 18 -0.26 -18.20 7.56
C ILE A 18 -0.60 -17.64 8.95
N ILE A 19 -1.60 -18.20 9.63
CA ILE A 19 -1.97 -17.78 10.99
C ILE A 19 -0.76 -17.90 11.91
N ARG A 20 -0.05 -19.03 11.85
CA ARG A 20 1.13 -19.25 12.68
C ARG A 20 2.25 -18.25 12.39
N LEU A 21 2.52 -17.95 11.12
CA LEU A 21 3.52 -16.95 10.72
C LEU A 21 3.16 -15.55 11.24
N LEU A 22 1.87 -15.17 11.20
CA LEU A 22 1.38 -13.89 11.72
C LEU A 22 1.46 -13.78 13.25
N SER A 23 1.48 -14.91 13.95
CA SER A 23 1.60 -14.98 15.42
C SER A 23 3.04 -15.09 15.94
N LEU A 24 4.06 -15.07 15.07
CA LEU A 24 5.45 -15.16 15.50
C LEU A 24 5.92 -13.93 16.26
N GLU A 25 6.77 -14.15 17.27
CA GLU A 25 7.43 -13.13 18.07
C GLU A 25 8.93 -13.38 18.17
N GLY A 26 9.67 -12.42 18.74
CA GLY A 26 11.11 -12.54 19.01
C GLY A 26 11.94 -12.94 17.79
N GLU A 27 12.87 -13.88 17.99
CA GLU A 27 13.80 -14.35 16.96
C GLU A 27 13.09 -15.01 15.78
N ALA A 28 12.01 -15.76 16.02
CA ALA A 28 11.26 -16.41 14.95
C ALA A 28 10.64 -15.39 13.98
N LYS A 29 10.14 -14.26 14.49
CA LYS A 29 9.66 -13.14 13.67
C LYS A 29 10.77 -12.50 12.85
N MET A 30 11.98 -12.40 13.41
CA MET A 30 13.14 -11.88 12.67
C MET A 30 13.57 -12.82 11.55
N ASN A 31 13.46 -14.14 11.74
CA ASN A 31 13.72 -15.12 10.68
C ASN A 31 12.70 -14.98 9.53
N LEU A 32 11.42 -14.76 9.83
CA LEU A 32 10.40 -14.46 8.81
C LEU A 32 10.75 -13.19 8.01
N PHE A 33 11.19 -12.11 8.67
CA PHE A 33 11.60 -10.89 7.97
C PHE A 33 12.85 -11.07 7.11
N ARG A 34 13.82 -11.86 7.57
CA ARG A 34 15.01 -12.20 6.78
C ARG A 34 14.61 -12.97 5.53
N LYS A 35 13.75 -13.98 5.66
CA LYS A 35 13.25 -14.74 4.53
C LYS A 35 12.48 -13.86 3.54
N ALA A 36 11.64 -12.96 4.03
CA ALA A 36 10.92 -12.00 3.19
C ALA A 36 11.89 -11.08 2.42
N ALA A 37 12.99 -10.65 3.05
CA ALA A 37 14.01 -9.84 2.40
C ALA A 37 14.77 -10.61 1.31
N GLU A 38 15.10 -11.88 1.55
CA GLU A 38 15.71 -12.79 0.57
C GLU A 38 14.80 -12.95 -0.66
N VAL A 39 13.52 -13.29 -0.45
CA VAL A 39 12.54 -13.46 -1.52
C VAL A 39 12.36 -12.15 -2.30
N LYS A 40 12.28 -11.00 -1.61
CA LYS A 40 12.19 -9.68 -2.26
C LYS A 40 13.40 -9.41 -3.14
N ALA A 41 14.60 -9.70 -2.66
CA ALA A 41 15.85 -9.50 -3.40
C ALA A 41 15.92 -10.38 -4.65
N GLU A 42 15.47 -11.63 -4.55
CA GLU A 42 15.41 -12.56 -5.68
C GLU A 42 14.46 -12.08 -6.80
N HIS A 43 13.30 -11.53 -6.44
CA HIS A 43 12.25 -11.21 -7.43
C HIS A 43 12.28 -9.76 -7.93
N THR A 44 12.64 -8.81 -7.07
CA THR A 44 12.60 -7.37 -7.38
C THR A 44 13.95 -6.68 -7.22
N GLY A 45 14.98 -7.42 -6.84
CA GLY A 45 16.31 -6.89 -6.60
C GLY A 45 16.40 -6.01 -5.36
N HIS A 46 17.41 -5.14 -5.36
CA HIS A 46 17.69 -4.19 -4.29
C HIS A 46 17.20 -2.77 -4.60
N GLU A 47 16.45 -2.61 -5.69
CA GLU A 47 15.95 -1.31 -6.12
C GLU A 47 14.71 -0.87 -5.35
N VAL A 48 14.58 0.44 -5.15
CA VAL A 48 13.41 1.07 -4.53
C VAL A 48 12.78 1.99 -5.55
N TYR A 49 11.54 1.67 -5.94
CA TYR A 49 10.78 2.44 -6.91
C TYR A 49 10.05 3.59 -6.24
N PHE A 50 10.48 4.83 -6.50
CA PHE A 50 9.79 6.02 -6.03
C PHE A 50 8.52 6.27 -6.84
N ARG A 51 7.42 6.57 -6.15
CA ARG A 51 6.13 6.93 -6.75
C ARG A 51 5.58 8.16 -6.04
N GLY A 52 5.37 9.22 -6.79
CA GLY A 52 4.66 10.42 -6.35
C GLY A 52 3.17 10.20 -6.49
N LEU A 53 2.43 10.62 -5.47
CA LEU A 53 0.99 10.52 -5.39
C LEU A 53 0.39 11.91 -5.53
N VAL A 54 -0.63 12.05 -6.38
CA VAL A 54 -1.43 13.27 -6.51
C VAL A 54 -2.85 12.95 -6.03
N GLU A 55 -3.20 13.42 -4.84
CA GLU A 55 -4.55 13.36 -4.28
C GLU A 55 -5.30 14.63 -4.69
N PHE A 56 -6.17 14.52 -5.70
CA PHE A 56 -6.77 15.70 -6.34
C PHE A 56 -8.14 16.08 -5.79
N GLN A 57 -8.79 15.23 -5.00
CA GLN A 57 -10.05 15.56 -4.36
C GLN A 57 -10.17 14.92 -2.98
N THR A 58 -10.89 15.58 -2.09
CA THR A 58 -11.27 15.04 -0.79
C THR A 58 -12.77 14.77 -0.66
N TYR A 59 -13.54 14.95 -1.73
CA TYR A 59 -14.95 14.55 -1.76
C TYR A 59 -15.05 13.03 -1.83
N ALA A 60 -15.88 12.44 -0.96
CA ALA A 60 -16.15 11.01 -0.96
C ALA A 60 -17.66 10.77 -0.85
N ILE A 61 -18.18 9.90 -1.72
CA ILE A 61 -19.58 9.45 -1.63
C ILE A 61 -19.78 8.39 -0.54
N LYS A 62 -18.69 7.75 -0.10
CA LYS A 62 -18.70 6.66 0.88
C LYS A 62 -18.56 7.19 2.30
N ASN A 63 -19.07 6.41 3.25
CA ASN A 63 -19.02 6.74 4.67
C ASN A 63 -18.19 5.74 5.49
N CYS A 64 -16.98 5.42 5.03
CA CYS A 64 -16.11 4.46 5.70
C CYS A 64 -15.70 4.99 7.10
N TYR A 65 -15.94 4.20 8.15
CA TYR A 65 -15.69 4.64 9.55
C TYR A 65 -14.23 4.93 9.88
N TYR A 66 -13.27 4.34 9.15
CA TYR A 66 -11.85 4.58 9.31
C TYR A 66 -11.32 5.74 8.44
N CYS A 67 -12.15 6.33 7.58
CA CYS A 67 -11.71 7.28 6.57
C CYS A 67 -11.95 8.73 7.02
N GLY A 68 -10.88 9.52 7.10
CA GLY A 68 -10.95 10.94 7.49
C GLY A 68 -11.71 11.83 6.51
N ILE A 69 -11.82 11.43 5.24
CA ILE A 69 -12.56 12.17 4.20
C ILE A 69 -13.96 11.58 3.94
N ARG A 70 -14.48 10.72 4.82
CA ARG A 70 -15.84 10.15 4.70
C ARG A 70 -16.90 11.23 4.50
N LYS A 71 -17.99 10.90 3.81
CA LYS A 71 -19.02 11.87 3.39
C LYS A 71 -19.61 12.70 4.54
N ASP A 72 -19.84 12.09 5.71
CA ASP A 72 -20.48 12.75 6.86
C ASP A 72 -19.49 13.48 7.78
N ASN A 73 -18.19 13.57 7.40
CA ASN A 73 -17.24 14.37 8.16
C ASN A 73 -17.26 15.82 7.67
N ASP A 74 -18.01 16.69 8.33
CA ASP A 74 -18.09 18.11 7.98
C ASP A 74 -16.90 18.94 8.52
N GLY A 75 -16.05 18.32 9.35
CA GLY A 75 -14.87 18.96 9.93
C GLY A 75 -13.64 19.00 9.02
N VAL A 76 -13.75 18.57 7.76
CA VAL A 76 -12.64 18.56 6.80
C VAL A 76 -12.85 19.55 5.67
N HIS A 77 -11.78 20.26 5.30
CA HIS A 77 -11.80 21.13 4.13
C HIS A 77 -11.93 20.30 2.84
N ARG A 78 -13.01 20.55 2.11
CA ARG A 78 -13.29 19.85 0.84
C ARG A 78 -12.69 20.61 -0.33
N TYR A 79 -11.98 19.89 -1.20
CA TYR A 79 -11.43 20.45 -2.42
C TYR A 79 -11.52 19.47 -3.58
N ASN A 80 -11.46 20.02 -4.78
CA ASN A 80 -11.29 19.32 -6.03
C ASN A 80 -10.36 20.19 -6.90
N LEU A 81 -9.20 19.64 -7.26
CA LEU A 81 -8.23 20.34 -8.10
C LEU A 81 -8.74 20.41 -9.55
N SER A 82 -8.34 21.45 -10.28
CA SER A 82 -8.59 21.52 -11.72
C SER A 82 -7.69 20.54 -12.47
N ASP A 83 -8.08 20.17 -13.69
CA ASP A 83 -7.23 19.35 -14.56
C ASP A 83 -5.87 20.01 -14.80
N GLU A 84 -5.83 21.34 -14.88
CA GLU A 84 -4.60 22.13 -15.04
C GLU A 84 -3.67 21.99 -13.82
N ASP A 85 -4.22 22.04 -12.60
CA ASP A 85 -3.47 21.83 -11.37
C ASP A 85 -2.95 20.39 -11.25
N ILE A 86 -3.78 19.40 -11.64
CA ILE A 86 -3.41 17.98 -11.65
C ILE A 86 -2.27 17.74 -12.63
N LEU A 87 -2.40 18.25 -13.86
CA LEU A 87 -1.37 18.12 -14.90
C LEU A 87 -0.09 18.82 -14.47
N THR A 88 -0.20 20.05 -13.94
CA THR A 88 0.94 20.79 -13.41
C THR A 88 1.66 19.96 -12.35
N ALA A 89 0.94 19.41 -11.36
CA ALA A 89 1.52 18.57 -10.31
C ALA A 89 2.16 17.28 -10.86
N ALA A 90 1.58 16.69 -11.92
CA ALA A 90 2.04 15.45 -12.51
C ALA A 90 3.30 15.60 -13.37
N VAL A 91 3.46 16.74 -14.05
CA VAL A 91 4.58 17.00 -14.98
C VAL A 91 5.70 17.84 -14.38
N LEU A 92 5.65 18.11 -13.06
CA LEU A 92 6.71 18.85 -12.37
C LEU A 92 8.08 18.18 -12.62
N PRO A 93 9.06 18.92 -13.19
CA PRO A 93 10.37 18.36 -13.52
C PRO A 93 11.05 17.73 -12.31
N GLY A 94 11.58 16.51 -12.48
CA GLY A 94 12.27 15.78 -11.42
C GLY A 94 11.36 15.04 -10.43
N ARG A 95 10.05 14.92 -10.70
CA ARG A 95 9.13 14.10 -9.90
C ARG A 95 8.53 12.96 -10.73
N ILE A 96 8.55 11.76 -10.17
CA ILE A 96 7.78 10.62 -10.69
C ILE A 96 6.41 10.75 -10.05
N ALA A 97 5.36 11.13 -10.78
CA ALA A 97 4.00 11.19 -10.23
C ALA A 97 3.08 10.21 -10.98
N THR A 98 2.28 9.45 -10.24
CA THR A 98 1.20 8.63 -10.79
C THR A 98 -0.12 9.24 -10.36
N VAL A 99 -0.92 9.68 -11.32
CA VAL A 99 -2.29 10.14 -11.05
C VAL A 99 -3.18 8.92 -10.92
N ARG A 100 -3.68 8.65 -9.71
CA ARG A 100 -4.62 7.55 -9.46
C ARG A 100 -6.05 8.08 -9.55
N TRP A 101 -6.69 7.86 -10.70
CA TRP A 101 -8.11 8.15 -10.88
C TRP A 101 -8.97 7.17 -10.08
N CYS A 102 -9.64 7.66 -9.03
CA CYS A 102 -10.86 7.00 -8.53
C CYS A 102 -12.03 7.57 -9.35
N TYR A 103 -12.34 6.91 -10.47
CA TYR A 103 -13.43 7.28 -11.38
C TYR A 103 -14.76 7.29 -10.62
N ASN A 104 -15.42 8.45 -10.57
CA ASN A 104 -16.87 8.51 -10.33
C ASN A 104 -17.53 8.08 -11.64
N ARG A 105 -17.94 6.80 -11.74
CA ARG A 105 -18.97 6.42 -12.73
C ARG A 105 -20.29 6.81 -12.09
N GLU A 106 -20.78 8.00 -12.42
CA GLU A 106 -22.20 8.37 -12.44
C GLU A 106 -22.32 9.82 -12.95
N ASN A 107 -22.09 9.96 -14.28
CA ASN A 107 -22.83 10.76 -15.26
C ASN A 107 -22.14 10.65 -16.62
#